data_AF-A0A520W5V8-F1
#
_entry.id   AF-A0A520W5V8-F1
#
_cell.length_a   1.000
_cell.length_b   1.000
_cell.length_c   1.000
_cell.angle_alpha   90.00
_cell.angle_beta   90.00
_cell.angle_gamma   90.00
#
_symmetry.space_group_name_H-M   'P 1'
#
loop_
_entity.id
_entity.type
_entity.pdbx_description
1 polymer ?
#
loop_
_entity_poly.entity_id
_entity_poly.type
_entity_poly.pdbx_seq_one_letter_code
_entity_poly.pdbx_strand_id
1 'polypeptide(L)'
;CVCDVMKYAKVTKIKKEFQDGTKDLYALIIDNPCMKKDFPKKVNRSYFCDGNILDKKQVATHNDKLIIGLLYDAKYCQPSDLRKIYSNKITGRFCPIRNGTPINELSSGMGDIFIKLAR
;
A
#
# COMPACT_ATOMS: atom_id res chain seq x y z
N CYS A 1 -0.78 9.03 9.82
CA CYS A 1 -0.24 7.75 10.30
C CYS A 1 0.75 7.22 9.25
N VAL A 2 1.98 7.76 9.22
CA VAL A 2 2.93 7.47 8.13
C VAL A 2 3.98 6.51 8.65
N CYS A 3 3.73 5.22 8.51
CA CYS A 3 4.71 4.17 8.74
C CYS A 3 4.72 3.26 7.53
N ASP A 4 5.91 2.94 7.02
CA ASP A 4 6.12 1.92 5.97
C ASP A 4 5.32 2.23 4.68
N VAL A 5 4.47 1.30 4.23
CA VAL A 5 3.63 1.34 3.02
C VAL A 5 2.90 2.68 2.83
N MET A 6 2.49 3.30 3.94
CA MET A 6 1.77 4.57 3.95
C MET A 6 2.59 5.75 3.42
N LYS A 7 3.92 5.62 3.30
CA LYS A 7 4.79 6.67 2.76
C LYS A 7 4.58 6.90 1.27
N TYR A 8 4.24 5.86 0.51
CA TYR A 8 4.10 5.91 -0.95
C TYR A 8 2.69 5.56 -1.44
N ALA A 9 1.82 5.12 -0.53
CA ALA A 9 0.41 4.89 -0.83
C ALA A 9 -0.44 6.13 -0.56
N LYS A 10 -1.52 6.28 -1.33
CA LYS A 10 -2.61 7.21 -1.06
C LYS A 10 -3.82 6.45 -0.55
N VAL A 11 -4.66 7.11 0.22
CA VAL A 11 -5.95 6.55 0.65
C VAL A 11 -7.04 7.12 -0.25
N THR A 12 -7.91 6.27 -0.80
CA THR A 12 -9.09 6.70 -1.55
C THR A 12 -10.32 5.94 -1.11
N LYS A 13 -11.50 6.56 -1.25
CA LYS A 13 -12.78 5.90 -1.02
C LYS A 13 -13.15 5.11 -2.28
N ILE A 14 -13.50 3.84 -2.10
CA ILE A 14 -13.97 2.96 -3.18
C ILE A 14 -15.34 2.40 -2.80
N LYS A 15 -16.13 2.07 -3.82
CA LYS A 15 -17.40 1.38 -3.68
C LYS A 15 -17.20 -0.07 -4.10
N LYS A 16 -17.52 -1.03 -3.22
CA LYS A 16 -17.34 -2.45 -3.47
C LYS A 16 -18.62 -3.22 -3.15
N GLU A 17 -18.96 -4.15 -4.04
CA GLU A 17 -20.12 -5.02 -3.89
C GLU A 17 -19.76 -6.27 -3.09
N PHE A 18 -20.60 -6.58 -2.11
CA PHE A 18 -20.56 -7.76 -1.25
C PHE A 18 -21.89 -8.50 -1.32
N GLN A 19 -21.95 -9.72 -0.79
CA GLN A 19 -23.19 -10.52 -0.76
C GLN A 19 -24.34 -9.81 -0.02
N ASP A 20 -24.02 -8.99 0.97
CA ASP A 20 -24.99 -8.20 1.75
C ASP A 20 -25.21 -6.78 1.22
N GLY A 21 -24.72 -6.50 0.01
CA GLY A 21 -24.93 -5.25 -0.70
C GLY A 21 -23.65 -4.46 -0.96
N THR A 22 -23.84 -3.23 -1.45
CA THR A 22 -22.73 -2.35 -1.80
C THR A 22 -22.26 -1.56 -0.59
N LYS A 23 -20.94 -1.60 -0.31
CA LYS A 23 -20.31 -0.87 0.80
C LYS A 23 -19.25 0.09 0.30
N ASP A 24 -19.18 1.22 0.97
CA ASP A 24 -18.10 2.18 0.81
C ASP A 24 -16.94 1.80 1.73
N LEU A 25 -15.73 1.68 1.16
CA LEU A 25 -14.51 1.32 1.87
C LEU A 25 -13.39 2.31 1.55
N TYR A 26 -12.36 2.32 2.38
CA TYR A 26 -11.13 3.03 2.07
C TYR A 26 -10.07 2.04 1.59
N ALA A 27 -9.39 2.37 0.51
CA ALA A 27 -8.34 1.56 -0.10
C ALA A 27 -7.01 2.31 -0.10
N LEU A 28 -5.94 1.56 0.09
CA LEU A 28 -4.57 2.00 -0.17
C LEU A 28 -4.24 1.76 -1.62
N ILE A 29 -3.87 2.82 -2.32
CA ILE A 29 -3.57 2.82 -3.75
C ILE A 29 -2.15 3.32 -4.01
N ILE A 30 -1.47 2.71 -4.99
CA ILE A 30 -0.17 3.16 -5.51
C ILE A 30 -0.25 3.32 -7.03
N ASP A 31 0.69 4.09 -7.59
CA ASP A 31 0.75 4.30 -9.04
C ASP A 31 1.08 2.99 -9.78
N ASN A 32 0.72 2.95 -11.07
CA ASN A 32 0.95 1.79 -11.93
C ASN A 32 2.47 1.48 -12.02
N PRO A 33 2.95 0.33 -11.50
CA PRO A 33 4.36 -0.02 -11.50
C PRO A 33 4.83 -0.62 -12.84
N CYS A 34 3.94 -0.88 -13.80
CA CYS A 34 4.26 -1.69 -14.98
C CYS A 34 5.20 -1.02 -15.98
N MET A 35 5.32 0.31 -15.95
CA MET A 35 6.28 1.06 -16.76
C MET A 35 7.66 1.20 -16.10
N LYS A 36 7.83 0.68 -14.89
CA LYS A 36 9.10 0.82 -14.15
C LYS A 36 10.18 -0.07 -14.73
N LYS A 37 11.37 0.52 -14.90
CA LYS A 37 12.58 -0.19 -15.35
C LYS A 37 13.16 -1.07 -14.25
N ASP A 38 12.99 -0.67 -13.00
CA ASP A 38 13.50 -1.33 -11.79
C ASP A 38 12.42 -2.15 -11.07
N PHE A 39 11.60 -2.87 -11.85
CA PHE A 39 10.54 -3.71 -11.28
C PHE A 39 11.13 -4.72 -10.25
N PRO A 40 10.53 -4.89 -9.07
CA PRO A 40 11.15 -5.68 -8.00
C PRO A 40 11.36 -7.14 -8.41
N LYS A 41 12.61 -7.63 -8.38
CA LYS A 41 12.97 -9.00 -8.81
C LYS A 41 12.22 -10.13 -8.09
N LYS A 42 11.75 -9.87 -6.86
CA LYS A 42 11.00 -10.84 -6.04
C LYS A 42 9.50 -10.86 -6.35
N VAL A 43 9.03 -10.07 -7.30
CA VAL A 43 7.62 -9.97 -7.68
C VAL A 43 7.46 -10.47 -9.10
N ASN A 44 6.49 -11.35 -9.32
CA ASN A 44 6.16 -11.80 -10.65
C ASN A 44 5.47 -10.67 -11.43
N ARG A 45 6.21 -10.01 -12.33
CA ARG A 45 5.68 -8.90 -13.13
C ARG A 45 4.44 -9.29 -13.94
N SER A 46 4.39 -10.50 -14.51
CA SER A 46 3.25 -10.92 -15.33
C SER A 46 1.95 -11.11 -14.53
N TYR A 47 2.04 -11.23 -13.22
CA TYR A 47 0.87 -11.24 -12.35
C TYR A 47 0.25 -9.85 -12.19
N PHE A 48 1.09 -8.80 -12.20
CA PHE A 48 0.63 -7.43 -11.99
C PHE A 48 0.36 -6.68 -13.30
N CYS A 49 1.02 -7.09 -14.38
CA CYS A 49 1.15 -6.29 -15.60
C CYS A 49 0.83 -7.07 -16.86
N ASP A 50 -0.05 -6.52 -17.68
CA ASP A 50 -0.25 -6.87 -19.07
C ASP A 50 0.43 -5.80 -19.93
N GLY A 51 1.60 -6.13 -20.50
CA GLY A 51 2.45 -5.12 -21.14
C GLY A 51 2.84 -4.00 -20.15
N ASN A 52 2.46 -2.76 -20.46
CA ASN A 52 2.76 -1.55 -19.66
C ASN A 52 1.60 -1.10 -18.76
N ILE A 53 0.48 -1.83 -18.75
CA ILE A 53 -0.70 -1.52 -17.94
C ILE A 53 -0.89 -2.58 -16.86
N LEU A 54 -1.70 -2.26 -15.85
CA LEU A 54 -2.09 -3.22 -14.81
C LEU A 54 -2.97 -4.32 -15.42
N ASP A 55 -2.70 -5.57 -15.07
CA ASP A 55 -3.57 -6.69 -15.44
C ASP A 55 -4.83 -6.69 -14.54
N LYS A 56 -5.89 -6.03 -15.02
CA LYS A 56 -7.17 -5.90 -14.31
C LYS A 56 -7.87 -7.24 -14.04
N LYS A 57 -7.42 -8.36 -14.63
CA LYS A 57 -7.95 -9.71 -14.33
C LYS A 57 -7.30 -10.32 -13.09
N GLN A 58 -6.07 -9.91 -12.76
CA GLN A 58 -5.29 -10.45 -11.66
C GLN A 58 -5.24 -9.51 -10.46
N VAL A 59 -5.25 -8.19 -10.70
CA VAL A 59 -5.10 -7.20 -9.64
C VAL A 59 -6.33 -6.31 -9.47
N ALA A 60 -6.54 -5.87 -8.23
CA ALA A 60 -7.56 -4.87 -7.92
C ALA A 60 -7.05 -3.46 -8.28
N THR A 61 -7.86 -2.69 -9.00
CA THR A 61 -7.48 -1.34 -9.47
C THR A 61 -8.58 -0.33 -9.20
N HIS A 62 -8.19 0.94 -9.08
CA HIS A 62 -9.10 2.07 -9.00
C HIS A 62 -8.45 3.29 -9.68
N ASN A 63 -9.10 3.86 -10.69
CA ASN A 63 -8.59 4.98 -11.50
C ASN A 63 -7.14 4.73 -12.01
N ASP A 64 -6.92 3.56 -12.60
CA ASP A 64 -5.63 3.06 -13.11
C ASP A 64 -4.48 3.03 -12.08
N LYS A 65 -4.83 3.06 -10.80
CA LYS A 65 -3.91 2.82 -9.68
C LYS A 65 -4.12 1.42 -9.13
N LEU A 66 -3.05 0.81 -8.64
CA LEU A 66 -3.06 -0.50 -8.03
C LEU A 66 -3.55 -0.39 -6.58
N ILE A 67 -4.56 -1.17 -6.22
CA ILE A 67 -5.00 -1.31 -4.83
C ILE A 67 -4.08 -2.33 -4.15
N ILE A 68 -3.43 -1.92 -3.06
CA ILE A 68 -2.52 -2.77 -2.28
C ILE A 68 -3.06 -3.13 -0.89
N GLY A 69 -4.21 -2.55 -0.51
CA GLY A 69 -4.86 -2.87 0.76
C GLY A 69 -6.25 -2.26 0.87
N LEU A 70 -7.12 -2.92 1.62
CA LEU A 70 -8.44 -2.43 2.01
C LEU A 70 -8.42 -2.15 3.52
N LEU A 71 -8.93 -1.00 3.92
CA LEU A 71 -9.01 -0.59 5.31
C LEU A 71 -10.41 -0.90 5.83
N TYR A 72 -10.49 -1.84 6.76
CA TYR A 72 -11.70 -2.15 7.50
C TYR A 72 -11.92 -1.10 8.61
N ASP A 73 -13.15 -0.57 8.72
CA ASP A 73 -13.55 0.44 9.69
C ASP A 73 -12.56 1.62 9.78
N ALA A 74 -12.20 2.16 8.61
CA ALA A 74 -11.19 3.19 8.51
C ALA A 74 -11.70 4.51 9.09
N LYS A 75 -10.92 5.09 9.99
CA LYS A 75 -11.15 6.43 10.54
C LYS A 75 -9.93 7.31 10.35
N TYR A 76 -10.15 8.61 10.30
CA TYR A 76 -9.05 9.57 10.40
C TYR A 76 -8.38 9.46 11.77
N CYS A 77 -7.05 9.30 11.77
CA CYS A 77 -6.26 9.20 12.99
C CYS A 77 -6.40 10.48 13.83
N GLN A 78 -6.88 10.36 15.08
CA GLN A 78 -6.90 11.45 16.05
C GLN A 78 -5.54 11.59 16.76
N PRO A 79 -5.24 12.72 17.42
CA PRO A 79 -3.99 12.88 18.17
C PRO A 79 -3.75 11.80 19.24
N SER A 80 -4.81 11.26 19.85
CA SER A 80 -4.74 10.12 20.78
C SER A 80 -4.36 8.81 20.09
N ASP A 81 -4.87 8.56 18.87
CA ASP A 81 -4.49 7.40 18.07
C ASP A 81 -3.00 7.47 17.68
N LEU A 82 -2.51 8.66 17.30
CA LEU A 82 -1.09 8.88 17.00
C LEU A 82 -0.21 8.56 18.21
N ARG A 83 -0.57 9.06 19.41
CA ARG A 83 0.17 8.74 20.64
C ARG A 83 0.21 7.24 20.91
N LYS A 84 -0.91 6.53 20.73
CA LYS A 84 -0.95 5.06 20.87
C LYS A 84 -0.02 4.37 19.88
N ILE A 85 -0.03 4.78 18.61
CA ILE A 85 0.85 4.22 17.58
C ILE A 85 2.32 4.47 17.92
N TYR A 86 2.68 5.69 18.34
CA TYR A 86 4.05 6.01 18.74
C TYR A 86 4.50 5.25 19.99
N SER A 87 3.59 5.02 20.94
CA SER A 87 3.88 4.21 22.14
C SER A 87 3.91 2.70 21.89
N ASN A 88 3.46 2.23 20.71
CA ASN A 88 3.46 0.81 20.41
C ASN A 88 4.90 0.29 20.34
N LYS A 89 5.22 -0.72 21.15
CA LYS A 89 6.58 -1.28 21.27
C LYS A 89 7.19 -1.72 19.94
N ILE A 90 6.36 -2.15 19.01
CA ILE A 90 6.77 -2.60 17.67
C ILE A 90 6.62 -1.44 16.69
N THR A 91 5.38 -1.06 16.34
CA THR A 91 5.12 -0.08 15.27
C THR A 91 5.75 1.28 15.57
N GLY A 92 5.63 1.78 16.80
CA GLY A 92 6.14 3.10 17.17
C GLY A 92 7.66 3.18 17.10
N ARG A 93 8.37 2.15 17.58
CA ARG A 93 9.85 2.09 17.56
C ARG A 93 10.40 1.87 16.15
N PHE A 94 9.77 1.01 15.35
CA PHE A 94 10.29 0.65 14.02
C PHE A 94 9.90 1.66 12.94
N CYS A 95 8.83 2.42 13.12
CA CYS A 95 8.34 3.35 12.10
C CYS A 95 9.34 4.45 11.71
N PRO A 96 10.00 5.16 12.65
CA PRO A 96 11.03 6.13 12.29
C PRO A 96 12.22 5.48 11.57
N ILE A 97 12.65 4.30 12.02
CA ILE A 97 13.74 3.54 11.43
C ILE A 97 13.41 3.23 9.97
N ARG A 98 12.27 2.57 9.71
CA ARG A 98 11.86 2.18 8.36
C ARG A 98 11.58 3.38 7.44
N ASN A 99 11.04 4.47 7.98
CA ASN A 99 10.81 5.68 7.19
C ASN A 99 12.12 6.38 6.79
N GLY A 100 13.17 6.24 7.62
CA GLY A 100 14.51 6.77 7.38
C GLY A 100 15.42 5.83 6.57
N THR A 101 15.14 4.53 6.52
CA THR A 101 15.92 3.56 5.74
C THR A 101 15.78 3.83 4.22
N PRO A 102 16.89 3.95 3.48
CA PRO A 102 16.88 4.00 2.02
C PRO A 102 16.19 2.79 1.38
N ILE A 103 15.49 2.98 0.25
CA ILE A 103 14.67 1.92 -0.38
C ILE A 103 15.48 0.70 -0.82
N ASN A 104 16.74 0.90 -1.24
CA ASN A 104 17.67 -0.17 -1.59
C ASN A 104 18.15 -0.97 -0.36
N GLU A 105 18.11 -0.35 0.83
CA GLU A 105 18.48 -0.97 2.11
C GLU A 105 17.30 -1.60 2.84
N LEU A 106 16.06 -1.29 2.41
CA LEU A 106 14.87 -1.98 2.88
C LEU A 106 14.99 -3.47 2.56
N SER A 107 15.16 -4.25 3.63
CA SER A 107 15.36 -5.69 3.61
C SER A 107 14.28 -6.38 4.45
N SER A 108 13.42 -7.12 3.74
CA SER A 108 12.40 -8.03 4.26
C SER A 108 11.03 -7.44 4.61
N GLY A 109 9.99 -8.24 4.36
CA GLY A 109 8.60 -7.93 4.67
C GLY A 109 7.76 -7.47 3.47
N MET A 110 6.45 -7.68 3.57
CA MET A 110 5.50 -7.27 2.51
C MET A 110 5.54 -5.76 2.26
N GLY A 111 5.79 -4.95 3.29
CA GLY A 111 5.87 -3.50 3.15
C GLY A 111 6.96 -3.04 2.18
N ASP A 112 8.13 -3.67 2.24
CA ASP A 112 9.25 -3.35 1.35
C ASP A 112 8.92 -3.60 -0.12
N ILE A 113 8.19 -4.70 -0.40
CA ILE A 113 7.75 -5.02 -1.76
C ILE A 113 6.82 -3.93 -2.28
N PHE A 114 5.84 -3.52 -1.48
CA PHE A 114 4.90 -2.46 -1.88
C PHE A 114 5.58 -1.11 -2.05
N ILE A 115 6.53 -0.75 -1.19
CA ILE A 115 7.35 0.46 -1.35
C ILE A 115 8.13 0.41 -2.68
N LYS A 116 8.78 -0.72 -2.96
CA LYS A 116 9.55 -0.92 -4.20
C LYS A 116 8.65 -0.98 -5.44
N LEU A 117 7.39 -1.39 -5.33
CA LEU A 117 6.41 -1.27 -6.40
C LEU A 117 5.97 0.19 -6.58
N ALA A 118 5.73 0.91 -5.50
CA ALA A 118 5.15 2.26 -5.52
C ALA A 118 6.08 3.38 -6.01
N ARG A 119 7.41 3.23 -5.88
CA ARG A 119 8.38 4.33 -6.09
C ARG A 119 8.94 4.47 -7.50
#